data_AF-U6DMS1-F1
#
_entry.id   AF-U6DMS1-F1
#
_cell.length_a   1.000
_cell.length_b   1.000
_cell.length_c   1.000
_cell.angle_alpha   90.00
_cell.angle_beta   90.00
_cell.angle_gamma   90.00
#
_symmetry.space_group_name_H-M   'P 1'
#
loop_
_entity.id
_entity.type
_entity.pdbx_description
1 polymer ?
#
loop_
_entity_poly.entity_id
_entity_poly.type
_entity_poly.pdbx_seq_one_letter_code
_entity_poly.pdbx_strand_id
1 'polypeptide(L)'
;DVDDGDTVTDFMAQERERGITIQSAAVTFDWKGYRVNLIDTPGHVDFTLEVERCLRVLDGAVAVFDASAGVEAQTLTVWRQADKHKIPRICFLNKMDKTGASFKYAVESIREKLKAKPLLLQLPLGEGKAFKGVVDVVSKEKLLWNRPSEDGKDFERKPLLETSDAELLKETTEARNDLIEQVADLDDEFADLVLGEFSENFDLLPTEKLQAAIHRVTLAQTAVPVLCGSALKNKGVQPLLDAITMYLPSPEERNYEFLQWYKGELCALAFKVLHDKQRGPLVFMRIYSGMIKPQSAIYNINGNCTERVSRLLLPFADQHIEIPSLTAGNIALTVGLKHTATGDTIASSKSSALAAARRAGREGEKQHRQNNEA
;
A
#
# COMPACT_ATOMS: atom_id res chain seq x y z
N ASP A 1 -17.65 -12.23 12.08
CA ASP A 1 -17.16 -10.83 12.05
C ASP A 1 -15.71 -10.72 12.53
N VAL A 2 -15.06 -9.55 12.35
CA VAL A 2 -13.74 -9.26 12.96
C VAL A 2 -13.84 -9.33 14.49
N ASP A 3 -15.01 -8.99 15.03
CA ASP A 3 -15.33 -9.13 16.45
C ASP A 3 -15.52 -10.59 16.91
N ASP A 4 -15.63 -11.56 15.98
CA ASP A 4 -15.72 -13.00 16.29
C ASP A 4 -14.35 -13.73 16.17
N GLY A 5 -13.27 -13.02 15.82
CA GLY A 5 -11.93 -13.61 15.74
C GLY A 5 -11.67 -14.51 14.52
N ASP A 6 -12.46 -14.35 13.45
CA ASP A 6 -12.37 -15.11 12.18
C ASP A 6 -11.48 -14.43 11.12
N THR A 7 -10.74 -13.38 11.48
CA THR A 7 -9.78 -12.76 10.55
C THR A 7 -8.65 -13.73 10.21
N VAL A 8 -8.39 -13.91 8.91
CA VAL A 8 -7.34 -14.82 8.43
C VAL A 8 -5.93 -14.26 8.72
N THR A 9 -5.83 -12.97 9.05
CA THR A 9 -4.57 -12.29 9.38
C THR A 9 -4.25 -12.27 10.88
N ASP A 10 -5.24 -12.33 11.78
CA ASP A 10 -5.01 -12.46 13.23
C ASP A 10 -5.00 -13.96 13.62
N PHE A 11 -3.88 -14.63 13.35
CA PHE A 11 -3.76 -16.08 13.49
C PHE A 11 -3.33 -16.53 14.89
N MET A 12 -2.82 -15.63 15.75
CA MET A 12 -2.45 -16.00 17.12
C MET A 12 -3.65 -16.02 18.04
N ALA A 13 -3.71 -17.02 18.93
CA ALA A 13 -4.74 -17.08 19.98
C ALA A 13 -4.77 -15.80 20.84
N GLN A 14 -3.60 -15.19 21.07
CA GLN A 14 -3.46 -13.94 21.82
C GLN A 14 -3.96 -12.70 21.06
N GLU A 15 -3.88 -12.71 19.71
CA GLU A 15 -4.44 -11.62 18.87
C GLU A 15 -5.96 -11.68 18.90
N ARG A 16 -6.53 -12.88 18.71
CA ARG A 16 -7.97 -13.13 18.78
C ARG A 16 -8.56 -12.84 20.16
N GLU A 17 -7.85 -13.21 21.23
CA GLU A 17 -8.29 -12.97 22.61
C GLU A 17 -8.27 -11.48 22.99
N ARG A 18 -7.36 -10.69 22.39
CA ARG A 18 -7.18 -9.27 22.72
C ARG A 18 -7.78 -8.31 21.69
N GLY A 19 -8.22 -8.80 20.54
CA GLY A 19 -8.72 -7.99 19.42
C GLY A 19 -7.67 -7.01 18.86
N ILE A 20 -6.38 -7.36 18.94
CA ILE A 20 -5.27 -6.55 18.43
C ILE A 20 -4.36 -7.41 17.56
N THR A 21 -3.90 -6.85 16.43
CA THR A 21 -2.84 -7.45 15.64
C THR A 21 -1.50 -7.28 16.36
N ILE A 22 -0.83 -8.39 16.67
CA ILE A 22 0.45 -8.44 17.37
C ILE A 22 1.58 -8.65 16.36
N GLN A 23 1.35 -9.49 15.35
CA GLN A 23 2.30 -9.82 14.30
C GLN A 23 1.76 -9.52 12.91
N SER A 24 2.64 -9.08 12.03
CA SER A 24 2.31 -8.76 10.65
C SER A 24 1.97 -9.99 9.81
N ALA A 25 0.76 -10.10 9.27
CA ALA A 25 0.44 -11.16 8.33
C ALA A 25 0.86 -10.76 6.91
N ALA A 26 1.36 -11.71 6.13
CA ALA A 26 1.60 -11.49 4.70
C ALA A 26 0.64 -12.37 3.89
N VAL A 27 -0.08 -11.76 2.95
CA VAL A 27 -1.06 -12.44 2.08
C VAL A 27 -0.85 -11.97 0.65
N THR A 28 -0.73 -12.92 -0.28
CA THR A 28 -0.66 -12.62 -1.71
C THR A 28 -1.96 -13.00 -2.39
N PHE A 29 -2.60 -12.08 -3.11
CA PHE A 29 -3.81 -12.37 -3.89
C PHE A 29 -3.83 -11.59 -5.21
N ASP A 30 -4.62 -12.06 -6.16
CA ASP A 30 -4.76 -11.40 -7.46
C ASP A 30 -6.01 -10.49 -7.47
N TRP A 31 -5.89 -9.30 -8.05
CA TRP A 31 -6.98 -8.34 -8.24
C TRP A 31 -6.89 -7.74 -9.64
N LYS A 32 -7.90 -7.98 -10.50
CA LYS A 32 -7.98 -7.43 -11.88
C LYS A 32 -6.69 -7.58 -12.71
N GLY A 33 -6.02 -8.73 -12.60
CA GLY A 33 -4.78 -9.01 -13.33
C GLY A 33 -3.50 -8.50 -12.65
N TYR A 34 -3.62 -7.79 -11.54
CA TYR A 34 -2.51 -7.40 -10.67
C TYR A 34 -2.32 -8.40 -9.54
N ARG A 35 -1.08 -8.56 -9.09
CA ARG A 35 -0.76 -9.31 -7.87
C ARG A 35 -0.51 -8.35 -6.72
N VAL A 36 -1.32 -8.45 -5.68
CA VAL A 36 -1.19 -7.66 -4.45
C VAL A 36 -0.54 -8.50 -3.37
N ASN A 37 0.55 -8.00 -2.81
CA ASN A 37 1.19 -8.55 -1.63
C ASN A 37 0.85 -7.67 -0.43
N LEU A 38 -0.16 -8.07 0.33
CA LEU A 38 -0.60 -7.37 1.53
C LEU A 38 0.28 -7.75 2.71
N ILE A 39 0.83 -6.76 3.39
CA ILE A 39 1.38 -6.92 4.74
C ILE A 39 0.46 -6.18 5.69
N ASP A 40 -0.24 -6.93 6.54
CA ASP A 40 -1.01 -6.38 7.64
C ASP A 40 -0.03 -5.95 8.74
N THR A 41 -0.18 -4.75 9.28
CA THR A 41 0.78 -4.20 10.27
C THR A 41 0.07 -3.92 11.59
N PRO A 42 0.70 -4.20 12.75
CA PRO A 42 0.15 -3.84 14.05
C PRO A 42 -0.19 -2.34 14.18
N GLY A 43 -1.38 -2.03 14.68
CA GLY A 43 -1.80 -0.64 14.96
C GLY A 43 -1.40 -0.13 16.36
N HIS A 44 -0.95 -1.01 17.25
CA HIS A 44 -0.63 -0.68 18.63
C HIS A 44 0.80 -0.12 18.79
N VAL A 45 0.97 0.85 19.68
CA VAL A 45 2.25 1.57 19.90
C VAL A 45 3.40 0.67 20.32
N ASP A 46 3.10 -0.40 21.03
CA ASP A 46 4.09 -1.37 21.52
C ASP A 46 4.79 -2.14 20.39
N PHE A 47 4.22 -2.13 19.18
CA PHE A 47 4.73 -2.86 18.01
C PHE A 47 5.26 -1.93 16.91
N THR A 48 5.60 -0.69 17.25
CA THR A 48 6.18 0.31 16.32
C THR A 48 7.45 -0.15 15.60
N LEU A 49 8.25 -1.03 16.23
CA LEU A 49 9.42 -1.66 15.58
C LEU A 49 9.02 -2.60 14.43
N GLU A 50 7.88 -3.28 14.54
CA GLU A 50 7.37 -4.14 13.48
C GLU A 50 6.82 -3.31 12.32
N VAL A 51 6.12 -2.22 12.63
CA VAL A 51 5.68 -1.24 11.62
C VAL A 51 6.88 -0.66 10.85
N GLU A 52 7.93 -0.23 11.55
CA GLU A 52 9.17 0.29 10.92
C GLU A 52 9.79 -0.73 9.97
N ARG A 53 9.79 -2.02 10.33
CA ARG A 53 10.33 -3.10 9.49
C ARG A 53 9.46 -3.34 8.25
N CYS A 54 8.14 -3.35 8.41
CA CYS A 54 7.22 -3.53 7.29
C CYS A 54 7.33 -2.38 6.30
N LEU A 55 7.39 -1.13 6.78
CA LEU A 55 7.53 0.04 5.91
C LEU A 55 8.78 0.00 5.02
N ARG A 56 9.86 -0.66 5.44
CA ARG A 56 11.08 -0.80 4.61
C ARG A 56 10.90 -1.72 3.40
N VAL A 57 9.94 -2.64 3.44
CA VAL A 57 9.72 -3.64 2.38
C VAL A 57 8.50 -3.36 1.51
N LEU A 58 7.71 -2.35 1.87
CA LEU A 58 6.50 -1.97 1.16
C LEU A 58 6.79 -0.99 0.02
N ASP A 59 6.04 -1.14 -1.07
CA ASP A 59 6.04 -0.19 -2.19
C ASP A 59 5.01 0.93 -1.99
N GLY A 60 3.87 0.62 -1.37
CA GLY A 60 2.84 1.59 -1.04
C GLY A 60 2.11 1.20 0.25
N ALA A 61 1.29 2.12 0.78
CA ALA A 61 0.52 1.87 2.00
C ALA A 61 -0.93 2.35 1.89
N VAL A 62 -1.84 1.65 2.56
CA VAL A 62 -3.20 2.13 2.81
C VAL A 62 -3.26 2.61 4.26
N ALA A 63 -3.39 3.92 4.46
CA ALA A 63 -3.58 4.51 5.78
C ALA A 63 -5.08 4.45 6.13
N VAL A 64 -5.43 3.64 7.13
CA VAL A 64 -6.83 3.46 7.55
C VAL A 64 -7.15 4.36 8.73
N PHE A 65 -8.27 5.08 8.66
CA PHE A 65 -8.75 5.98 9.71
C PHE A 65 -10.14 5.59 10.16
N ASP A 66 -10.46 5.72 11.45
CA ASP A 66 -11.85 5.68 11.92
C ASP A 66 -12.53 7.01 11.57
N ALA A 67 -13.54 6.98 10.71
CA ALA A 67 -14.23 8.18 10.24
C ALA A 67 -14.92 8.99 11.36
N SER A 68 -15.13 8.41 12.55
CA SER A 68 -15.65 9.13 13.72
C SER A 68 -14.57 9.82 14.56
N ALA A 69 -13.31 9.35 14.46
CA ALA A 69 -12.20 9.85 15.29
C ALA A 69 -11.18 10.66 14.48
N GLY A 70 -11.10 10.45 13.17
CA GLY A 70 -10.12 11.09 12.30
C GLY A 70 -8.69 10.66 12.64
N VAL A 71 -7.75 11.59 12.57
CA VAL A 71 -6.33 11.33 12.91
C VAL A 71 -6.13 11.26 14.43
N GLU A 72 -5.58 10.15 14.88
CA GLU A 72 -5.23 9.89 16.28
C GLU A 72 -3.71 10.04 16.54
N ALA A 73 -3.29 9.97 17.81
CA ALA A 73 -1.89 10.13 18.19
C ALA A 73 -0.99 9.03 17.60
N GLN A 74 -1.51 7.80 17.53
CA GLN A 74 -0.81 6.66 16.93
C GLN A 74 -0.67 6.85 15.41
N THR A 75 -1.72 7.36 14.76
CA THR A 75 -1.71 7.67 13.33
C THR A 75 -0.55 8.60 12.98
N LEU A 76 -0.29 9.64 13.79
CA LEU A 76 0.84 10.56 13.59
C LEU A 76 2.21 9.86 13.63
N THR A 77 2.35 8.85 14.49
CA THR A 77 3.61 8.12 14.66
C THR A 77 3.90 7.27 13.42
N VAL A 78 2.92 6.46 13.01
CA VAL A 78 3.00 5.64 11.79
C VAL A 78 3.09 6.51 10.54
N TRP A 79 2.47 7.69 10.55
CA TRP A 79 2.57 8.64 9.45
C TRP A 79 4.02 9.06 9.23
N ARG A 80 4.67 9.59 10.26
CA ARG A 80 6.08 10.02 10.22
C ARG A 80 7.05 8.89 9.85
N GLN A 81 6.78 7.66 10.32
CA GLN A 81 7.62 6.52 9.97
C GLN A 81 7.62 6.25 8.46
N ALA A 82 6.48 6.34 7.78
CA ALA A 82 6.50 6.13 6.33
C ALA A 82 6.93 7.35 5.52
N ASP A 83 6.83 8.56 6.06
CA ASP A 83 7.47 9.74 5.47
C ASP A 83 9.00 9.53 5.42
N LYS A 84 9.59 9.00 6.51
CA LYS A 84 11.02 8.65 6.57
C LYS A 84 11.42 7.60 5.52
N HIS A 85 10.55 6.63 5.23
CA HIS A 85 10.77 5.60 4.21
C HIS A 85 10.27 5.99 2.81
N LYS A 86 9.77 7.22 2.64
CA LYS A 86 9.21 7.73 1.38
C LYS A 86 8.21 6.74 0.77
N ILE A 87 7.21 6.31 1.55
CA ILE A 87 6.19 5.37 1.08
C ILE A 87 4.98 6.13 0.54
N PRO A 88 4.65 6.06 -0.75
CA PRO A 88 3.39 6.57 -1.29
C PRO A 88 2.18 5.91 -0.64
N ARG A 89 1.11 6.67 -0.43
CA ARG A 89 -0.02 6.20 0.40
C ARG A 89 -1.34 6.70 -0.15
N ILE A 90 -2.37 5.89 0.08
CA ILE A 90 -3.77 6.30 -0.03
C ILE A 90 -4.42 6.22 1.35
N CYS A 91 -5.37 7.09 1.61
CA CYS A 91 -6.14 7.15 2.85
C CYS A 91 -7.49 6.48 2.65
N PHE A 92 -7.90 5.64 3.60
CA PHE A 92 -9.21 5.02 3.64
C PHE A 92 -9.92 5.38 4.94
N LEU A 93 -10.97 6.19 4.83
CA LEU A 93 -11.86 6.55 5.92
C LEU A 93 -12.85 5.40 6.14
N ASN A 94 -12.51 4.53 7.09
CA ASN A 94 -13.27 3.34 7.42
C ASN A 94 -14.32 3.61 8.49
N LYS A 95 -15.21 2.65 8.72
CA LYS A 95 -16.31 2.70 9.71
C LYS A 95 -17.30 3.84 9.44
N MET A 96 -17.56 4.15 8.16
CA MET A 96 -18.59 5.12 7.76
C MET A 96 -20.01 4.72 8.23
N ASP A 97 -20.23 3.47 8.63
CA ASP A 97 -21.47 2.96 9.21
C ASP A 97 -21.64 3.26 10.71
N LYS A 98 -20.58 3.68 11.39
CA LYS A 98 -20.57 3.96 12.83
C LYS A 98 -21.34 5.23 13.17
N THR A 99 -22.04 5.23 14.30
CA THR A 99 -22.67 6.45 14.81
C THR A 99 -21.61 7.49 15.12
N GLY A 100 -21.78 8.72 14.62
CA GLY A 100 -20.79 9.79 14.74
C GLY A 100 -19.68 9.74 13.69
N ALA A 101 -19.73 8.84 12.71
CA ALA A 101 -18.89 8.95 11.52
C ALA A 101 -19.14 10.29 10.81
N SER A 102 -18.06 10.98 10.43
CA SER A 102 -18.13 12.22 9.68
C SER A 102 -16.98 12.30 8.69
N PHE A 103 -17.30 12.21 7.40
CA PHE A 103 -16.33 12.27 6.32
C PHE A 103 -15.59 13.61 6.33
N LYS A 104 -16.33 14.72 6.44
CA LYS A 104 -15.78 16.07 6.48
C LYS A 104 -14.80 16.25 7.65
N TYR A 105 -15.18 15.82 8.85
CA TYR A 105 -14.31 15.91 10.03
C TYR A 105 -13.02 15.10 9.84
N ALA A 106 -13.13 13.85 9.35
CA ALA A 106 -11.98 12.99 9.15
C ALA A 106 -11.01 13.58 8.09
N VAL A 107 -11.53 14.09 6.98
CA VAL A 107 -10.73 14.81 5.97
C VAL A 107 -10.03 16.03 6.55
N GLU A 108 -10.73 16.86 7.32
CA GLU A 108 -10.13 18.05 7.93
C GLU A 108 -9.04 17.66 8.92
N SER A 109 -9.26 16.59 9.69
CA SER A 109 -8.27 16.10 10.64
C SER A 109 -6.98 15.66 9.95
N ILE A 110 -7.05 15.07 8.74
CA ILE A 110 -5.88 14.74 7.90
C ILE A 110 -5.13 16.02 7.53
N ARG A 111 -5.85 17.04 7.04
CA ARG A 111 -5.24 18.32 6.66
C ARG A 111 -4.57 19.01 7.85
N GLU A 112 -5.26 19.11 8.97
CA GLU A 112 -4.79 19.87 10.13
C GLU A 112 -3.69 19.17 10.92
N LYS A 113 -3.84 17.86 11.18
CA LYS A 113 -2.94 17.12 12.08
C LYS A 113 -1.76 16.51 11.32
N LEU A 114 -1.98 15.96 10.12
CA LEU A 114 -0.90 15.37 9.31
C LEU A 114 -0.21 16.38 8.41
N LYS A 115 -0.79 17.57 8.21
CA LYS A 115 -0.30 18.59 7.26
C LYS A 115 -0.19 18.06 5.83
N ALA A 116 -1.03 17.09 5.48
CA ALA A 116 -1.12 16.51 4.15
C ALA A 116 -2.23 17.21 3.33
N LYS A 117 -2.12 17.19 2.00
CA LYS A 117 -3.17 17.67 1.08
C LYS A 117 -4.06 16.48 0.67
N PRO A 118 -5.30 16.35 1.19
CA PRO A 118 -6.17 15.25 0.81
C PRO A 118 -6.81 15.48 -0.57
N LEU A 119 -6.66 14.52 -1.49
CA LEU A 119 -7.36 14.50 -2.78
C LEU A 119 -8.61 13.62 -2.64
N LEU A 120 -9.80 14.24 -2.67
CA LEU A 120 -11.05 13.52 -2.45
C LEU A 120 -11.46 12.77 -3.71
N LEU A 121 -11.26 11.45 -3.72
CA LEU A 121 -11.65 10.61 -4.86
C LEU A 121 -13.07 10.08 -4.73
N GLN A 122 -13.62 10.11 -3.52
CA GLN A 122 -14.96 9.60 -3.24
C GLN A 122 -15.73 10.50 -2.28
N LEU A 123 -17.05 10.53 -2.46
CA LEU A 123 -18.00 11.12 -1.51
C LEU A 123 -18.91 10.01 -0.94
N PRO A 124 -19.22 10.02 0.37
CA PRO A 124 -20.10 9.01 0.94
C PRO A 124 -21.58 9.29 0.61
N LEU A 125 -22.35 8.22 0.40
CA LEU A 125 -23.81 8.28 0.30
C LEU A 125 -24.42 7.96 1.66
N GLY A 126 -24.67 9.02 2.43
CA GLY A 126 -25.11 8.95 3.82
C GLY A 126 -23.94 8.73 4.80
N GLU A 127 -24.21 8.84 6.09
CA GLU A 127 -23.23 8.59 7.16
C GLU A 127 -23.90 7.81 8.30
N GLY A 128 -23.09 7.11 9.10
CA GLY A 128 -23.57 6.23 10.16
C GLY A 128 -24.55 5.18 9.62
N LYS A 129 -25.68 5.01 10.29
CA LYS A 129 -26.70 4.01 9.89
C LYS A 129 -27.29 4.23 8.50
N ALA A 130 -27.18 5.44 7.94
CA ALA A 130 -27.67 5.77 6.61
C ALA A 130 -26.65 5.49 5.50
N PHE A 131 -25.41 5.08 5.84
CA PHE A 131 -24.36 4.81 4.86
C PHE A 131 -24.71 3.61 3.97
N LYS A 132 -24.95 3.90 2.68
CA LYS A 132 -25.40 2.90 1.68
C LYS A 132 -24.45 2.72 0.51
N GLY A 133 -23.49 3.62 0.32
CA GLY A 133 -22.55 3.52 -0.78
C GLY A 133 -21.66 4.75 -0.89
N VAL A 134 -21.01 4.89 -2.05
CA VAL A 134 -20.08 5.97 -2.35
C VAL A 134 -20.32 6.49 -3.75
N VAL A 135 -19.93 7.73 -4.01
CA VAL A 135 -19.78 8.30 -5.34
C VAL A 135 -18.31 8.38 -5.65
N ASP A 136 -17.91 7.86 -6.81
CA ASP A 136 -16.60 8.08 -7.38
C ASP A 136 -16.59 9.44 -8.09
N VAL A 137 -15.80 10.37 -7.55
CA VAL A 137 -15.68 11.76 -8.04
C VAL A 137 -14.96 11.79 -9.39
N VAL A 138 -14.05 10.84 -9.63
CA VAL A 138 -13.19 10.82 -10.82
C VAL A 138 -14.00 10.38 -12.06
N SER A 139 -14.84 9.36 -11.89
CA SER A 139 -15.69 8.80 -12.97
C SER A 139 -17.13 9.34 -12.97
N LYS A 140 -17.55 10.09 -11.94
CA LYS A 140 -18.93 10.55 -11.73
C LYS A 140 -19.96 9.40 -11.67
N GLU A 141 -19.56 8.28 -11.08
CA GLU A 141 -20.43 7.11 -10.90
C GLU A 141 -20.78 6.91 -9.43
N LYS A 142 -22.03 6.53 -9.15
CA LYS A 142 -22.44 6.07 -7.82
C LYS A 142 -22.35 4.56 -7.71
N LEU A 143 -21.80 4.09 -6.59
CA LEU A 143 -21.68 2.69 -6.22
C LEU A 143 -22.59 2.44 -5.00
N LEU A 144 -23.54 1.52 -5.14
CA LEU A 144 -24.55 1.23 -4.13
C LEU A 144 -24.56 -0.24 -3.73
N TRP A 145 -24.43 -0.50 -2.44
CA TRP A 145 -24.57 -1.83 -1.84
C TRP A 145 -25.99 -1.95 -1.27
N ASN A 146 -26.95 -2.17 -2.18
CA ASN A 146 -28.38 -2.20 -1.87
C ASN A 146 -28.93 -3.60 -1.59
N ARG A 147 -28.16 -4.66 -1.86
CA ARG A 147 -28.62 -6.04 -1.75
C ARG A 147 -28.29 -6.63 -0.38
N PRO A 148 -29.08 -7.60 0.12
CA PRO A 148 -28.81 -8.28 1.38
C PRO A 148 -27.60 -9.22 1.33
N SER A 149 -26.80 -9.21 0.24
CA SER A 149 -25.54 -9.94 0.23
C SER A 149 -24.59 -9.30 1.23
N GLU A 150 -24.27 -10.02 2.29
CA GLU A 150 -23.38 -9.53 3.34
C GLU A 150 -21.90 -9.57 2.92
N ASP A 151 -21.56 -10.22 1.81
CA ASP A 151 -20.18 -10.42 1.36
C ASP A 151 -19.60 -9.28 0.51
N GLY A 152 -20.41 -8.27 0.16
CA GLY A 152 -20.00 -7.09 -0.61
C GLY A 152 -19.69 -7.35 -2.09
N LYS A 153 -19.88 -8.57 -2.62
CA LYS A 153 -19.60 -8.89 -4.03
C LYS A 153 -20.61 -8.27 -4.99
N ASP A 154 -21.85 -8.13 -4.53
CA ASP A 154 -22.94 -7.57 -5.30
C ASP A 154 -23.13 -6.07 -4.97
N PHE A 155 -22.73 -5.20 -5.90
CA PHE A 155 -23.04 -3.78 -5.84
C PHE A 155 -23.39 -3.23 -7.23
N GLU A 156 -24.19 -2.19 -7.25
CA GLU A 156 -24.60 -1.53 -8.49
C GLU A 156 -23.72 -0.31 -8.74
N ARG A 157 -23.05 -0.27 -9.89
CA ARG A 157 -22.36 0.91 -10.42
C ARG A 157 -23.25 1.57 -11.47
N LYS A 158 -23.59 2.85 -11.28
CA LYS A 158 -24.47 3.61 -12.18
C LYS A 158 -23.91 5.01 -12.38
N PRO A 159 -23.98 5.57 -13.60
CA PRO A 159 -23.65 6.99 -13.81
C PRO A 159 -24.62 7.87 -13.01
N LEU A 160 -24.14 9.02 -12.57
CA LEU A 160 -25.02 10.06 -12.03
C LEU A 160 -25.85 10.67 -13.17
N LEU A 161 -27.16 10.74 -12.97
CA LEU A 161 -28.09 11.28 -13.96
C LEU A 161 -28.75 12.53 -13.40
N GLU A 162 -28.83 13.58 -14.20
CA GLU A 162 -29.47 14.84 -13.81
C GLU A 162 -30.96 14.66 -13.45
N THR A 163 -31.63 13.69 -14.06
CA THR A 163 -33.05 13.39 -13.81
C THR A 163 -33.32 12.73 -12.45
N SER A 164 -32.37 11.98 -11.90
CA SER A 164 -32.57 11.22 -10.65
C SER A 164 -31.69 11.68 -9.49
N ASP A 165 -30.59 12.38 -9.76
CA ASP A 165 -29.53 12.66 -8.78
C ASP A 165 -29.02 14.11 -8.87
N ALA A 166 -29.86 15.08 -9.25
CA ALA A 166 -29.46 16.46 -9.53
C ALA A 166 -28.57 17.11 -8.44
N GLU A 167 -28.95 17.01 -7.16
CA GLU A 167 -28.18 17.58 -6.05
C GLU A 167 -26.82 16.89 -5.88
N LEU A 168 -26.79 15.56 -5.95
CA LEU A 168 -25.58 14.76 -5.82
C LEU A 168 -24.64 14.98 -7.01
N LEU A 169 -25.18 15.14 -8.22
CA LEU A 169 -24.43 15.45 -9.43
C LEU A 169 -23.75 16.81 -9.31
N LYS A 170 -24.46 17.81 -8.76
CA LYS A 170 -23.90 19.14 -8.50
C LYS A 170 -22.75 19.06 -7.50
N GLU A 171 -22.97 18.45 -6.34
CA GLU A 171 -21.95 18.26 -5.30
C GLU A 171 -20.71 17.50 -5.85
N THR A 172 -20.95 16.44 -6.63
CA THR A 172 -19.87 15.65 -7.24
C THR A 172 -19.10 16.44 -8.28
N THR A 173 -19.78 17.30 -9.06
CA THR A 173 -19.12 18.13 -10.07
C THR A 173 -18.27 19.22 -9.41
N GLU A 174 -18.77 19.85 -8.36
CA GLU A 174 -17.99 20.80 -7.54
C GLU A 174 -16.74 20.11 -6.96
N ALA A 175 -16.92 18.96 -6.30
CA ALA A 175 -15.80 18.19 -5.74
C ALA A 175 -14.79 17.73 -6.80
N ARG A 176 -15.26 17.39 -8.02
CA ARG A 176 -14.38 17.01 -9.13
C ARG A 176 -13.60 18.19 -9.67
N ASN A 177 -14.20 19.36 -9.76
CA ASN A 177 -13.50 20.58 -10.19
C ASN A 177 -12.42 20.95 -9.17
N ASP A 178 -12.75 20.95 -7.88
CA ASP A 178 -11.78 21.16 -6.79
C ASP A 178 -10.63 20.14 -6.83
N LEU A 179 -10.92 18.88 -7.18
CA LEU A 179 -9.91 17.84 -7.36
C LEU A 179 -8.99 18.14 -8.56
N ILE A 180 -9.55 18.56 -9.70
CA ILE A 180 -8.78 18.90 -10.90
C ILE A 180 -7.85 20.07 -10.63
N GLU A 181 -8.36 21.13 -10.00
CA GLU A 181 -7.56 22.30 -9.63
C GLU A 181 -6.40 21.91 -8.71
N GLN A 182 -6.68 21.15 -7.65
CA GLN A 182 -5.65 20.69 -6.72
C GLN A 182 -4.59 19.80 -7.38
N VAL A 183 -4.98 18.95 -8.34
CA VAL A 183 -4.03 18.10 -9.06
C VAL A 183 -3.20 18.92 -10.05
N ALA A 184 -3.81 19.89 -10.74
CA ALA A 184 -3.09 20.81 -11.63
C ALA A 184 -2.05 21.65 -10.87
N ASP A 185 -2.35 22.08 -9.64
CA ASP A 185 -1.39 22.79 -8.78
C ASP A 185 -0.15 21.95 -8.39
N LEU A 186 -0.21 20.62 -8.56
CA LEU A 186 0.79 19.68 -8.08
C LEU A 186 1.48 18.89 -9.20
N ASP A 187 1.01 19.01 -10.44
CA ASP A 187 1.45 18.23 -11.60
C ASP A 187 1.50 19.15 -12.83
N ASP A 188 2.69 19.66 -13.15
CA ASP A 188 2.89 20.62 -14.24
C ASP A 188 2.40 20.08 -15.61
N GLU A 189 2.63 18.79 -15.89
CA GLU A 189 2.17 18.15 -17.13
C GLU A 189 0.64 18.16 -17.23
N PHE A 190 -0.05 17.91 -16.11
CA PHE A 190 -1.50 17.96 -16.04
C PHE A 190 -2.03 19.40 -16.07
N ALA A 191 -1.33 20.35 -15.46
CA ALA A 191 -1.68 21.77 -15.50
C ALA A 191 -1.70 22.30 -16.95
N ASP A 192 -0.65 22.00 -17.72
CA ASP A 192 -0.55 22.38 -19.13
C ASP A 192 -1.69 21.79 -19.97
N LEU A 193 -2.04 20.51 -19.72
CA LEU A 193 -3.17 19.85 -20.37
C LEU A 193 -4.50 20.53 -20.07
N VAL A 194 -4.76 20.82 -18.79
CA VAL A 194 -6.03 21.44 -18.35
C VAL A 194 -6.15 22.87 -18.91
N LEU A 195 -5.09 23.68 -18.82
CA LEU A 195 -5.10 25.05 -19.33
C LEU A 195 -5.21 25.14 -20.85
N GLY A 196 -4.57 24.20 -21.56
CA GLY A 196 -4.56 24.16 -23.02
C GLY A 196 -5.85 23.62 -23.65
N GLU A 197 -6.32 22.45 -23.20
CA GLU A 197 -7.40 21.71 -23.88
C GLU A 197 -8.76 21.78 -23.15
N PHE A 198 -8.76 22.01 -21.83
CA PHE A 198 -9.98 21.84 -21.01
C PHE A 198 -10.35 23.07 -20.17
N SER A 199 -9.71 24.22 -20.39
CA SER A 199 -9.87 25.43 -19.56
C SER A 199 -11.29 26.01 -19.56
N GLU A 200 -12.05 25.79 -20.63
CA GLU A 200 -13.45 26.24 -20.73
C GLU A 200 -14.45 25.24 -20.12
N ASN A 201 -14.12 23.95 -20.08
CA ASN A 201 -15.03 22.91 -19.60
C ASN A 201 -14.30 21.66 -19.09
N PHE A 202 -14.19 21.54 -17.76
CA PHE A 202 -13.62 20.38 -17.09
C PHE A 202 -14.42 19.09 -17.24
N ASP A 203 -15.70 19.15 -17.64
CA ASP A 203 -16.52 17.96 -17.85
C ASP A 203 -16.07 17.13 -19.05
N LEU A 204 -15.33 17.73 -19.99
CA LEU A 204 -14.76 17.03 -21.14
C LEU A 204 -13.44 16.32 -20.81
N LEU A 205 -12.84 16.61 -19.65
CA LEU A 205 -11.57 16.00 -19.25
C LEU A 205 -11.73 14.49 -19.07
N PRO A 206 -10.99 13.65 -19.82
CA PRO A 206 -11.05 12.20 -19.67
C PRO A 206 -10.61 11.73 -18.29
N THR A 207 -11.33 10.74 -17.74
CA THR A 207 -11.04 10.16 -16.43
C THR A 207 -9.62 9.57 -16.36
N GLU A 208 -9.13 8.98 -17.45
CA GLU A 208 -7.81 8.34 -17.51
C GLU A 208 -6.68 9.36 -17.34
N LYS A 209 -6.85 10.58 -17.86
CA LYS A 209 -5.87 11.66 -17.74
C LYS A 209 -5.76 12.16 -16.30
N LEU A 210 -6.91 12.36 -15.65
CA LEU A 210 -6.96 12.71 -14.24
C LEU A 210 -6.38 11.59 -13.37
N GLN A 211 -6.69 10.33 -13.67
CA GLN A 211 -6.13 9.18 -12.94
C GLN A 211 -4.60 9.11 -13.04
N ALA A 212 -4.04 9.31 -14.23
CA ALA A 212 -2.59 9.32 -14.43
C ALA A 212 -1.90 10.44 -13.63
N ALA A 213 -2.50 11.64 -13.57
CA ALA A 213 -1.99 12.74 -12.78
C ALA A 213 -2.07 12.47 -11.27
N ILE A 214 -3.20 11.93 -10.78
CA ILE A 214 -3.34 11.51 -9.37
C ILE A 214 -2.27 10.47 -9.01
N HIS A 215 -2.00 9.51 -9.89
CA HIS A 215 -0.94 8.52 -9.70
C HIS A 215 0.42 9.22 -9.53
N ARG A 216 0.82 10.10 -10.46
CA ARG A 216 2.10 10.84 -10.35
C ARG A 216 2.22 11.67 -9.07
N VAL A 217 1.16 12.38 -8.69
CA VAL A 217 1.09 13.14 -7.43
C VAL A 217 1.21 12.23 -6.21
N THR A 218 0.61 11.04 -6.25
CA THR A 218 0.71 10.04 -5.17
C THR A 218 2.14 9.51 -5.04
N LEU A 219 2.80 9.20 -6.17
CA LEU A 219 4.19 8.76 -6.21
C LEU A 219 5.15 9.84 -5.70
N ALA A 220 4.89 11.10 -6.04
CA ALA A 220 5.64 12.27 -5.56
C ALA A 220 5.37 12.59 -4.09
N GLN A 221 4.33 12.00 -3.49
CA GLN A 221 3.90 12.20 -2.10
C GLN A 221 3.55 13.68 -1.77
N THR A 222 3.17 14.47 -2.77
CA THR A 222 2.80 15.89 -2.61
C THR A 222 1.35 16.07 -2.16
N ALA A 223 0.51 15.07 -2.42
CA ALA A 223 -0.85 14.94 -1.89
C ALA A 223 -1.21 13.46 -1.69
N VAL A 224 -2.33 13.19 -1.01
CA VAL A 224 -2.76 11.83 -0.68
C VAL A 224 -4.20 11.58 -1.13
N PRO A 225 -4.45 10.57 -1.98
CA PRO A 225 -5.80 10.15 -2.34
C PRO A 225 -6.61 9.72 -1.11
N VAL A 226 -7.86 10.14 -1.02
CA VAL A 226 -8.78 9.80 0.07
C VAL A 226 -10.02 9.09 -0.49
N LEU A 227 -10.26 7.90 0.04
CA LEU A 227 -11.43 7.07 -0.21
C LEU A 227 -12.18 6.84 1.12
N CYS A 228 -13.42 6.35 1.05
CA CYS A 228 -14.19 6.04 2.25
C CYS A 228 -15.01 4.75 2.11
N GLY A 229 -15.39 4.17 3.23
CA GLY A 229 -16.18 2.95 3.24
C GLY A 229 -16.45 2.38 4.62
N SER A 230 -17.02 1.19 4.62
CA SER A 230 -17.20 0.35 5.80
C SER A 230 -16.71 -1.05 5.47
N ALA A 231 -15.50 -1.37 5.94
CA ALA A 231 -14.94 -2.72 5.82
C ALA A 231 -15.82 -3.73 6.58
N LEU A 232 -16.36 -3.36 7.75
CA LEU A 232 -17.25 -4.22 8.54
C LEU A 232 -18.51 -4.62 7.76
N LYS A 233 -19.07 -3.70 6.96
CA LYS A 233 -20.25 -3.96 6.13
C LYS A 233 -19.92 -4.34 4.68
N ASN A 234 -18.64 -4.60 4.39
CA ASN A 234 -18.14 -4.95 3.06
C ASN A 234 -18.50 -3.93 1.95
N LYS A 235 -18.59 -2.63 2.31
CA LYS A 235 -18.90 -1.53 1.39
C LYS A 235 -17.67 -0.66 1.18
N GLY A 236 -17.31 -0.40 -0.08
CA GLY A 236 -16.18 0.47 -0.43
C GLY A 236 -14.80 -0.21 -0.43
N VAL A 237 -14.70 -1.50 -0.06
CA VAL A 237 -13.43 -2.25 -0.12
C VAL A 237 -13.04 -2.55 -1.58
N GLN A 238 -14.01 -2.86 -2.44
CA GLN A 238 -13.78 -3.14 -3.85
C GLN A 238 -13.18 -1.93 -4.59
N PRO A 239 -13.76 -0.71 -4.50
CA PRO A 239 -13.13 0.46 -5.09
C PRO A 239 -11.81 0.87 -4.39
N LEU A 240 -11.60 0.53 -3.12
CA LEU A 240 -10.28 0.67 -2.49
C LEU A 240 -9.23 -0.22 -3.17
N LEU A 241 -9.56 -1.49 -3.47
CA LEU A 241 -8.66 -2.38 -4.21
C LEU A 241 -8.38 -1.87 -5.63
N ASP A 242 -9.39 -1.28 -6.29
CA ASP A 242 -9.19 -0.59 -7.57
C ASP A 242 -8.19 0.57 -7.43
N ALA A 243 -8.38 1.42 -6.44
CA ALA A 243 -7.50 2.55 -6.16
C ALA A 243 -6.06 2.13 -5.83
N ILE A 244 -5.87 1.00 -5.14
CA ILE A 244 -4.53 0.41 -4.91
C ILE A 244 -3.84 0.15 -6.25
N THR A 245 -4.53 -0.48 -7.20
CA THR A 245 -3.93 -0.79 -8.51
C THR A 245 -3.74 0.42 -9.42
N MET A 246 -4.51 1.50 -9.20
CA MET A 246 -4.45 2.71 -10.02
C MET A 246 -3.43 3.73 -9.50
N TYR A 247 -3.31 3.90 -8.18
CA TYR A 247 -2.62 5.05 -7.59
C TYR A 247 -1.41 4.71 -6.73
N LEU A 248 -1.30 3.48 -6.21
CA LEU A 248 -0.08 3.06 -5.52
C LEU A 248 0.97 2.56 -6.52
N PRO A 249 2.26 2.70 -6.21
CA PRO A 249 3.33 2.32 -7.12
C PRO A 249 3.44 0.79 -7.23
N SER A 250 3.77 0.34 -8.43
CA SER A 250 4.37 -0.96 -8.65
C SER A 250 5.81 -1.00 -8.09
N PRO A 251 6.38 -2.20 -7.86
CA PRO A 251 7.79 -2.34 -7.48
C PRO A 251 8.79 -1.68 -8.43
N GLU A 252 8.45 -1.52 -9.70
CA GLU A 252 9.33 -0.93 -10.73
C GLU A 252 9.37 0.59 -10.65
N GLU A 253 8.29 1.21 -10.16
CA GLU A 253 8.18 2.66 -9.95
C GLU A 253 8.88 3.10 -8.65
N ARG A 254 9.31 2.15 -7.82
CA ARG A 254 10.13 2.42 -6.64
C ARG A 254 11.60 2.54 -7.03
N ASN A 255 12.14 3.75 -6.91
CA ASN A 255 13.57 3.98 -7.12
C ASN A 255 14.38 3.57 -5.87
N TYR A 256 15.03 2.42 -5.93
CA TYR A 256 16.00 1.97 -4.94
C TYR A 256 17.42 2.12 -5.51
N GLU A 257 18.12 3.20 -5.13
CA GLU A 257 19.47 3.50 -5.63
C GLU A 257 20.43 2.32 -5.51
N PHE A 258 20.32 1.52 -4.44
CA PHE A 258 21.20 0.39 -4.21
C PHE A 258 21.08 -0.74 -5.23
N LEU A 259 19.97 -0.81 -5.99
CA LEU A 259 19.76 -1.88 -6.97
C LEU A 259 20.74 -1.83 -8.13
N GLN A 260 21.24 -0.64 -8.47
CA GLN A 260 22.22 -0.47 -9.55
C GLN A 260 23.51 -1.28 -9.31
N TRP A 261 23.84 -1.53 -8.04
CA TRP A 261 25.04 -2.28 -7.67
C TRP A 261 24.91 -3.79 -7.88
N TYR A 262 23.69 -4.31 -7.94
CA TYR A 262 23.43 -5.76 -8.11
C TYR A 262 23.28 -6.17 -9.57
N LYS A 263 23.07 -5.24 -10.52
CA LYS A 263 23.00 -5.51 -11.97
C LYS A 263 22.05 -6.66 -12.35
N GLY A 264 20.90 -6.76 -11.69
CA GLY A 264 19.91 -7.82 -11.93
C GLY A 264 20.18 -9.14 -11.19
N GLU A 265 21.29 -9.26 -10.46
CA GLU A 265 21.52 -10.40 -9.57
C GLU A 265 20.62 -10.34 -8.33
N LEU A 266 20.43 -11.50 -7.67
CA LEU A 266 19.57 -11.59 -6.49
C LEU A 266 20.00 -10.59 -5.41
N CYS A 267 19.06 -9.74 -5.01
CA CYS A 267 19.14 -8.90 -3.83
C CYS A 267 17.80 -8.99 -3.10
N ALA A 268 17.82 -9.46 -1.86
CA ALA A 268 16.63 -9.58 -1.04
C ALA A 268 16.90 -9.17 0.41
N LEU A 269 15.85 -8.78 1.13
CA LEU A 269 15.91 -8.44 2.55
C LEU A 269 15.00 -9.38 3.33
N ALA A 270 15.55 -10.10 4.29
CA ALA A 270 14.77 -10.84 5.27
C ALA A 270 14.16 -9.84 6.26
N PHE A 271 12.82 -9.80 6.35
CA PHE A 271 12.13 -8.81 7.20
C PHE A 271 11.29 -9.44 8.31
N LYS A 272 11.02 -10.75 8.24
CA LYS A 272 10.32 -11.48 9.29
C LYS A 272 10.78 -12.95 9.32
N VAL A 273 10.99 -13.47 10.53
CA VAL A 273 11.32 -14.88 10.78
C VAL A 273 10.30 -15.45 11.74
N LEU A 274 9.61 -16.51 11.31
CA LEU A 274 8.73 -17.31 12.14
C LEU A 274 9.36 -18.68 12.39
N HIS A 275 8.98 -19.34 13.48
CA HIS A 275 9.44 -20.70 13.77
C HIS A 275 8.25 -21.65 13.70
N ASP A 276 8.29 -22.56 12.72
CA ASP A 276 7.33 -23.65 12.60
C ASP A 276 7.87 -24.92 13.28
N LYS A 277 7.01 -25.61 14.03
CA LYS A 277 7.39 -26.79 14.82
C LYS A 277 7.94 -27.95 13.97
N GLN A 278 7.49 -28.08 12.72
CA GLN A 278 7.88 -29.17 11.83
C GLN A 278 8.90 -28.73 10.77
N ARG A 279 8.77 -27.50 10.26
CA ARG A 279 9.55 -26.98 9.13
C ARG A 279 10.79 -26.19 9.58
N GLY A 280 10.86 -25.83 10.86
CA GLY A 280 11.92 -24.97 11.39
C GLY A 280 11.69 -23.49 11.05
N PRO A 281 12.76 -22.69 10.88
CA PRO A 281 12.63 -21.27 10.57
C PRO A 281 12.00 -21.05 9.19
N LEU A 282 10.93 -20.26 9.19
CA LEU A 282 10.25 -19.72 8.03
C LEU A 282 10.67 -18.25 7.87
N VAL A 283 11.38 -17.93 6.80
CA VAL A 283 11.95 -16.60 6.57
C VAL A 283 11.20 -15.89 5.45
N PHE A 284 10.54 -14.78 5.78
CA PHE A 284 9.93 -13.86 4.83
C PHE A 284 10.99 -12.90 4.30
N MET A 285 11.06 -12.81 2.96
CA MET A 285 12.02 -11.96 2.28
C MET A 285 11.35 -11.14 1.18
N ARG A 286 11.68 -9.86 1.11
CA ARG A 286 11.36 -9.02 -0.04
C ARG A 286 12.46 -9.18 -1.08
N ILE A 287 12.10 -9.57 -2.30
CA ILE A 287 13.04 -9.65 -3.44
C ILE A 287 13.05 -8.30 -4.14
N TYR A 288 14.18 -7.58 -4.10
CA TYR A 288 14.34 -6.31 -4.80
C TYR A 288 14.92 -6.48 -6.20
N SER A 289 15.78 -7.48 -6.41
CA SER A 289 16.35 -7.78 -7.73
C SER A 289 16.57 -9.27 -7.91
N GLY A 290 16.62 -9.72 -9.17
CA GLY A 290 16.85 -11.11 -9.54
C GLY A 290 15.66 -12.03 -9.26
N MET A 291 15.98 -13.31 -9.05
CA MET A 291 15.02 -14.39 -8.86
C MET A 291 15.56 -15.38 -7.83
N ILE A 292 14.65 -15.98 -7.05
CA ILE A 292 14.93 -17.09 -6.15
C ILE A 292 14.22 -18.35 -6.62
N LYS A 293 14.88 -19.50 -6.45
CA LYS A 293 14.34 -20.82 -6.80
C LYS A 293 14.51 -21.78 -5.62
N PRO A 294 13.66 -22.79 -5.46
CA PRO A 294 13.94 -23.90 -4.56
C PRO A 294 15.31 -24.52 -4.87
N GLN A 295 15.94 -25.07 -3.83
CA GLN A 295 17.26 -25.70 -3.84
C GLN A 295 18.45 -24.80 -4.21
N SER A 296 18.25 -23.50 -4.44
CA SER A 296 19.33 -22.56 -4.70
C SER A 296 20.16 -22.29 -3.44
N ALA A 297 21.48 -22.19 -3.61
CA ALA A 297 22.36 -21.62 -2.60
C ALA A 297 22.27 -20.09 -2.67
N ILE A 298 22.12 -19.45 -1.51
CA ILE A 298 22.09 -18.00 -1.35
C ILE A 298 23.12 -17.58 -0.29
N TYR A 299 23.54 -16.33 -0.34
CA TYR A 299 24.55 -15.81 0.58
C TYR A 299 23.94 -14.75 1.49
N ASN A 300 23.98 -15.00 2.81
CA ASN A 300 23.65 -14.01 3.81
C ASN A 300 24.87 -13.11 4.03
N ILE A 301 24.74 -11.84 3.65
CA ILE A 301 25.82 -10.86 3.74
C ILE A 301 26.16 -10.57 5.20
N ASN A 302 25.14 -10.37 6.04
CA ASN A 302 25.28 -10.04 7.46
C ASN A 302 25.87 -11.21 8.25
N GLY A 303 25.39 -12.42 7.97
CA GLY A 303 25.87 -13.65 8.62
C GLY A 303 27.17 -14.22 8.04
N ASN A 304 27.70 -13.66 6.94
CA ASN A 304 28.87 -14.15 6.20
C ASN A 304 28.84 -15.67 5.96
N CYS A 305 27.65 -16.19 5.61
CA CYS A 305 27.43 -17.62 5.42
C CYS A 305 26.61 -17.90 4.16
N THR A 306 26.81 -19.09 3.59
CA THR A 306 26.01 -19.59 2.48
C THR A 306 24.95 -20.53 3.04
N GLU A 307 23.70 -20.28 2.68
CA GLU A 307 22.55 -21.07 3.10
C GLU A 307 21.83 -21.62 1.87
N ARG A 308 20.95 -22.62 2.06
CA ARG A 308 20.21 -23.25 0.96
C ARG A 308 18.72 -23.11 1.19
N VAL A 309 18.04 -22.58 0.19
CA VAL A 309 16.57 -22.50 0.16
C VAL A 309 16.04 -23.89 -0.11
N SER A 310 15.54 -24.61 0.90
CA SER A 310 15.01 -25.96 0.69
C SER A 310 13.69 -25.94 -0.07
N ARG A 311 12.80 -25.03 0.30
CA ARG A 311 11.49 -24.81 -0.30
C ARG A 311 11.19 -23.33 -0.39
N LEU A 312 10.42 -22.97 -1.40
CA LEU A 312 9.92 -21.63 -1.66
C LEU A 312 8.40 -21.70 -1.65
N LEU A 313 7.80 -20.84 -0.85
CA LEU A 313 6.37 -20.78 -0.59
C LEU A 313 5.86 -19.38 -0.92
N LEU A 314 4.63 -19.31 -1.46
CA LEU A 314 3.84 -18.09 -1.51
C LEU A 314 3.00 -18.01 -0.23
N PRO A 315 3.04 -16.89 0.51
CA PRO A 315 2.20 -16.72 1.69
C PRO A 315 0.75 -16.41 1.28
N PHE A 316 -0.17 -17.31 1.62
CA PHE A 316 -1.62 -17.11 1.47
C PHE A 316 -2.31 -17.30 2.82
N ALA A 317 -2.12 -16.32 3.70
CA ALA A 317 -2.66 -16.33 5.06
C ALA A 317 -2.21 -17.58 5.85
N ASP A 318 -3.09 -18.53 6.19
CA ASP A 318 -2.75 -19.79 6.86
C ASP A 318 -2.28 -20.91 5.89
N GLN A 319 -2.49 -20.73 4.59
CA GLN A 319 -2.11 -21.68 3.56
C GLN A 319 -0.80 -21.24 2.89
N HIS A 320 0.13 -22.17 2.74
CA HIS A 320 1.41 -21.93 2.10
C HIS A 320 1.54 -22.80 0.84
N ILE A 321 1.57 -22.16 -0.32
CA ILE A 321 1.62 -22.84 -1.62
C ILE A 321 3.08 -22.92 -2.08
N GLU A 322 3.59 -24.13 -2.35
CA GLU A 322 4.93 -24.31 -2.91
C GLU A 322 5.01 -23.80 -4.36
N ILE A 323 6.04 -23.01 -4.67
CA ILE A 323 6.21 -22.38 -5.97
C ILE A 323 7.60 -22.65 -6.56
N PRO A 324 7.73 -22.75 -7.90
CA PRO A 324 8.99 -23.11 -8.56
C PRO A 324 10.01 -21.96 -8.63
N SER A 325 9.54 -20.72 -8.56
CA SER A 325 10.39 -19.53 -8.57
C SER A 325 9.62 -18.28 -8.17
N LEU A 326 10.33 -17.28 -7.67
CA LEU A 326 9.77 -15.95 -7.41
C LEU A 326 10.77 -14.86 -7.82
N THR A 327 10.28 -13.78 -8.43
CA THR A 327 11.08 -12.70 -9.01
C THR A 327 11.05 -11.44 -8.15
N ALA A 328 11.87 -10.46 -8.54
CA ALA A 328 11.84 -9.10 -8.00
C ALA A 328 10.42 -8.53 -7.88
N GLY A 329 10.21 -7.70 -6.86
CA GLY A 329 8.92 -7.09 -6.54
C GLY A 329 7.99 -7.94 -5.68
N ASN A 330 8.35 -9.19 -5.39
CA ASN A 330 7.51 -10.11 -4.62
C ASN A 330 8.07 -10.41 -3.22
N ILE A 331 7.21 -10.96 -2.37
CA ILE A 331 7.54 -11.45 -1.04
C ILE A 331 7.61 -12.98 -1.07
N ALA A 332 8.80 -13.51 -0.78
CA ALA A 332 9.04 -14.94 -0.68
C ALA A 332 8.91 -15.40 0.77
N LEU A 333 8.29 -16.56 0.98
CA LEU A 333 8.42 -17.32 2.21
C LEU A 333 9.35 -18.51 1.96
N THR A 334 10.45 -18.59 2.69
CA THR A 334 11.47 -19.63 2.49
C THR A 334 11.61 -20.55 3.69
N VAL A 335 11.96 -21.80 3.41
CA VAL A 335 12.26 -22.83 4.42
C VAL A 335 13.72 -23.26 4.26
N GLY A 336 14.41 -23.47 5.40
CA GLY A 336 15.75 -24.08 5.43
C GLY A 336 16.90 -23.10 5.67
N LEU A 337 16.61 -21.81 5.84
CA LEU A 337 17.60 -20.81 6.26
C LEU A 337 17.72 -20.84 7.79
N LYS A 338 18.81 -21.39 8.30
CA LYS A 338 19.06 -21.63 9.72
C LYS A 338 19.67 -20.44 10.44
N HIS A 339 20.41 -19.60 9.73
CA HIS A 339 21.19 -18.49 10.31
C HIS A 339 20.66 -17.12 9.93
N THR A 340 19.79 -17.04 8.92
CA THR A 340 19.17 -15.78 8.49
C THR A 340 18.26 -15.21 9.58
N ALA A 341 18.51 -13.95 9.94
CA ALA A 341 17.74 -13.18 10.91
C ALA A 341 16.99 -12.01 10.25
N THR A 342 16.03 -11.44 10.98
CA THR A 342 15.32 -10.23 10.54
C THR A 342 16.29 -9.07 10.37
N GLY A 343 16.27 -8.45 9.20
CA GLY A 343 17.14 -7.35 8.79
C GLY A 343 18.33 -7.78 7.92
N ASP A 344 18.56 -9.08 7.74
CA ASP A 344 19.68 -9.58 6.96
C ASP A 344 19.47 -9.38 5.45
N THR A 345 20.56 -9.02 4.77
CA THR A 345 20.60 -8.88 3.31
C THR A 345 21.08 -10.17 2.66
N ILE A 346 20.32 -10.63 1.67
CA ILE A 346 20.56 -11.87 0.94
C ILE A 346 21.00 -11.53 -0.50
N ALA A 347 22.07 -12.18 -0.94
CA ALA A 347 22.61 -12.09 -2.29
C ALA A 347 22.68 -13.46 -2.97
N SER A 348 22.91 -13.47 -4.29
CA SER A 348 23.09 -14.72 -5.05
C SER A 348 24.32 -15.52 -4.59
N SER A 349 25.40 -14.84 -4.21
CA SER A 349 26.67 -15.45 -3.80
C SER A 349 27.58 -14.44 -3.09
N LYS A 350 28.62 -14.94 -2.42
CA LYS A 350 29.65 -14.09 -1.80
C LYS A 350 30.36 -13.20 -2.83
N SER A 351 30.66 -13.73 -4.02
CA SER A 351 31.30 -12.96 -5.09
C SER A 351 30.40 -11.84 -5.61
N SER A 352 29.10 -12.11 -5.78
CA SER A 352 28.09 -11.10 -6.15
C SER A 352 28.01 -9.98 -5.10
N ALA A 353 27.89 -10.33 -3.81
CA ALA A 353 27.87 -9.36 -2.72
C ALA A 353 29.13 -8.47 -2.69
N LEU A 354 30.33 -9.08 -2.84
CA LEU A 354 31.59 -8.33 -2.91
C LEU A 354 31.70 -7.46 -4.17
N ALA A 355 31.12 -7.89 -5.30
CA ALA A 355 31.07 -7.08 -6.50
C ALA A 355 30.16 -5.88 -6.34
N ALA A 356 28.98 -6.06 -5.72
CA ALA A 356 28.06 -4.97 -5.40
C ALA A 356 28.70 -3.96 -4.42
N ALA A 357 29.30 -4.44 -3.33
CA ALA A 357 29.99 -3.57 -2.36
C ALA A 357 31.13 -2.76 -3.00
N ARG A 358 31.92 -3.37 -3.89
CA ARG A 358 32.98 -2.65 -4.64
C ARG A 358 32.43 -1.58 -5.57
N ARG A 359 31.27 -1.80 -6.18
CA ARG A 359 30.61 -0.79 -7.05
C ARG A 359 30.14 0.38 -6.20
N ALA A 360 29.47 0.11 -5.08
CA ALA A 360 29.02 1.14 -4.14
C ALA A 360 30.18 1.99 -3.60
N GLY A 361 31.29 1.36 -3.19
CA GLY A 361 32.46 2.07 -2.65
C GLY A 361 33.13 3.02 -3.67
N ARG A 362 33.27 2.59 -4.93
CA ARG A 362 33.85 3.43 -6.00
C ARG A 362 33.01 4.67 -6.30
N GLU A 363 31.70 4.57 -6.13
CA GLU A 363 30.77 5.66 -6.37
C GLU A 363 30.80 6.68 -5.22
N GLY A 364 30.86 6.20 -3.97
CA GLY A 364 31.08 7.05 -2.80
C GLY A 364 32.40 7.83 -2.88
N GLU A 365 33.49 7.21 -3.33
CA GLU A 365 34.77 7.89 -3.55
C GLU A 365 34.70 8.97 -4.64
N LYS A 366 33.92 8.74 -5.72
CA LYS A 366 33.72 9.73 -6.79
C LYS A 366 32.91 10.94 -6.31
N GLN A 367 31.82 10.70 -5.59
CA GLN A 367 31.00 11.77 -5.02
C GLN A 367 31.80 12.61 -4.00
N HIS A 368 32.62 11.94 -3.18
CA HIS A 368 33.47 12.65 -2.22
C HIS A 368 34.55 13.51 -2.88
N ARG A 369 35.13 13.07 -4.02
CA ARG A 369 36.07 13.90 -4.79
C ARG A 369 35.39 15.10 -5.45
N GLN A 370 34.22 14.90 -6.05
CA GLN A 370 33.46 15.99 -6.69
C GLN A 370 33.01 17.05 -5.67
N ASN A 371 32.62 16.66 -4.46
CA ASN A 371 32.23 17.60 -3.40
C ASN A 371 33.41 18.32 -2.74
N ASN A 372 34.64 17.83 -2.90
CA ASN A 372 35.85 18.52 -2.42
C ASN A 372 36.49 19.42 -3.49
N GLU A 373 36.06 19.29 -4.76
CA GLU A 373 36.51 20.11 -5.89
C GLU A 373 35.53 21.25 -6.26
N ALA A 374 34.33 21.25 -5.66
CA ALA A 374 33.32 22.31 -5.72
C ALA A 374 33.29 23.11 -4.41
#